data_AF-A0A507DVY3-F1
#
_entry.id   AF-A0A507DVY3-F1
#
_cell.length_a   1.000
_cell.length_b   1.000
_cell.length_c   1.000
_cell.angle_alpha   90.00
_cell.angle_beta   90.00
_cell.angle_gamma   90.00
#
_symmetry.space_group_name_H-M   'P 1'
#
loop_
_entity.id
_entity.type
_entity.pdbx_description
1 polymer ?
#
loop_
_entity_poly.entity_id
_entity_poly.type
_entity_poly.pdbx_seq_one_letter_code
_entity_poly.pdbx_strand_id
1 'polypeptide(L)'
;MSVIEDSAVSKAAVGRRVKLTELYLQLTDRADKAYRSRVAFDFFNYTNLFYGAIAEFCTPQHCPVMCAGPSTEYTWTDGQRRTIKIPAPQYVDYVMTWIQNVLNDENVFPTKSGSEFPREFQTAIRGIFKQLFRIFAHIYHHHYDKLLHVSAEGHLNTLFAHFICFAREFDLVDRKEIAPMAEFIAELEQTQRI
;
A
#
# COMPACT_ATOMS: atom_id res chain seq x y z
N MET A 1 37.21 55.84 -15.26
CA MET A 1 36.93 55.05 -14.04
C MET A 1 35.48 55.27 -13.68
N SER A 2 34.57 54.32 -13.54
CA SER A 2 34.55 52.87 -13.71
C SER A 2 33.13 52.44 -13.32
N VAL A 3 32.49 51.57 -14.12
CA VAL A 3 31.69 50.39 -13.71
C VAL A 3 30.44 50.69 -12.83
N ILE A 4 29.21 50.68 -13.35
CA ILE A 4 28.37 49.50 -13.75
C ILE A 4 28.08 48.57 -12.55
N GLU A 5 26.86 48.63 -12.01
CA GLU A 5 26.10 47.47 -11.49
C GLU A 5 24.71 47.93 -11.02
N ASP A 6 23.67 47.68 -11.84
CA ASP A 6 22.30 47.28 -11.42
C ASP A 6 21.25 47.36 -12.55
N SER A 7 21.56 46.81 -13.73
CA SER A 7 20.50 46.52 -14.72
C SER A 7 20.60 45.15 -15.40
N ALA A 8 21.51 44.28 -14.95
CA ALA A 8 21.71 42.96 -15.55
C ALA A 8 20.81 41.85 -14.98
N VAL A 9 20.07 42.09 -13.89
CA VAL A 9 19.22 41.05 -13.26
C VAL A 9 17.89 40.84 -14.01
N SER A 10 17.46 41.79 -14.86
CA SER A 10 16.11 41.75 -15.47
C SER A 10 16.05 41.24 -16.93
N LYS A 11 17.18 40.99 -17.61
CA LYS A 11 17.15 40.69 -19.07
C LYS A 11 17.82 39.40 -19.54
N ALA A 12 18.32 38.53 -18.66
CA ALA A 12 18.91 37.24 -19.05
C ALA A 12 17.96 36.01 -18.91
N ALA A 13 16.68 36.22 -18.58
CA ALA A 13 15.75 35.13 -18.22
C ALA A 13 14.87 34.58 -19.36
N VAL A 14 15.19 34.86 -20.62
CA VAL A 14 14.37 34.41 -21.77
C VAL A 14 14.92 33.15 -22.45
N GLY A 15 16.19 32.77 -22.22
CA GLY A 15 16.80 31.59 -22.87
C GLY A 15 16.90 30.32 -22.01
N ARG A 16 16.51 30.35 -20.73
CA ARG A 16 16.67 29.23 -19.76
C ARG A 16 15.36 28.66 -19.23
N ARG A 17 14.22 29.01 -19.84
CA ARG A 17 12.89 28.66 -19.31
C ARG A 17 12.43 27.25 -19.69
N VAL A 18 13.00 26.64 -20.72
CA VAL A 18 12.53 25.32 -21.20
C VAL A 18 12.93 24.18 -20.25
N LYS A 19 14.07 24.27 -19.54
CA LYS A 19 14.52 23.19 -18.62
C LYS A 19 13.83 23.15 -17.25
N LEU A 20 13.24 24.26 -16.78
CA LEU A 20 12.63 24.32 -15.44
C LEU A 20 11.20 23.75 -15.42
N THR A 21 10.45 23.87 -16.52
CA THR A 21 9.11 23.28 -16.64
C THR A 21 9.13 21.76 -16.74
N GLU A 22 10.10 21.17 -17.43
CA GLU A 22 10.29 19.69 -17.45
C GLU A 22 10.70 19.16 -16.08
N LEU A 23 11.59 19.87 -15.36
CA LEU A 23 11.98 19.50 -14.00
C LEU A 23 10.79 19.57 -13.02
N TYR A 24 9.91 20.57 -13.15
CA TYR A 24 8.74 20.75 -12.29
C TYR A 24 7.64 19.71 -12.56
N LEU A 25 7.45 19.29 -13.82
CA LEU A 25 6.55 18.19 -14.19
C LEU A 25 7.07 16.82 -13.76
N GLN A 26 8.39 16.60 -13.81
CA GLN A 26 9.02 15.40 -13.25
C GLN A 26 8.96 15.37 -11.72
N LEU A 27 9.00 16.56 -11.07
CA LEU A 27 8.85 16.68 -9.62
C LEU A 27 7.44 16.31 -9.14
N THR A 28 6.37 16.46 -9.93
CA THR A 28 5.02 16.02 -9.51
C THR A 28 4.82 14.51 -9.60
N ASP A 29 5.21 13.86 -10.71
CA ASP A 29 5.05 12.40 -10.86
C ASP A 29 5.99 11.62 -9.94
N ARG A 30 7.25 12.05 -9.83
CA ARG A 30 8.21 11.41 -8.91
C ARG A 30 7.82 11.62 -7.46
N ALA A 31 7.39 12.83 -7.07
CA ALA A 31 6.96 13.09 -5.69
C ALA A 31 5.68 12.31 -5.36
N ASP A 32 4.73 12.18 -6.30
CA ASP A 32 3.55 11.33 -6.14
C ASP A 32 3.94 9.88 -5.86
N LYS A 33 4.78 9.29 -6.72
CA LYS A 33 5.24 7.91 -6.54
C LYS A 33 6.04 7.71 -5.25
N ALA A 34 6.86 8.69 -4.86
CA ALA A 34 7.59 8.67 -3.60
C ALA A 34 6.65 8.75 -2.38
N TYR A 35 5.63 9.61 -2.44
CA TYR A 35 4.59 9.71 -1.40
C TYR A 35 3.85 8.38 -1.26
N ARG A 36 3.43 7.79 -2.39
CA ARG A 36 2.74 6.50 -2.41
C ARG A 36 3.62 5.35 -1.93
N SER A 37 4.91 5.38 -2.21
CA SER A 37 5.89 4.43 -1.69
C SER A 37 5.98 4.49 -0.16
N ARG A 38 6.10 5.70 0.40
CA ARG A 38 6.14 5.90 1.85
C ARG A 38 4.88 5.40 2.53
N VAL A 39 3.71 5.76 1.98
CA VAL A 39 2.42 5.33 2.54
C VAL A 39 2.23 3.81 2.41
N ALA A 40 2.66 3.19 1.31
CA ALA A 40 2.66 1.73 1.17
C ALA A 40 3.52 1.04 2.25
N PHE A 41 4.70 1.59 2.53
CA PHE A 41 5.58 1.11 3.60
C PHE A 41 4.94 1.24 4.99
N ASP A 42 4.26 2.37 5.27
CA ASP A 42 3.51 2.58 6.50
C ASP A 42 2.40 1.52 6.65
N PHE A 43 1.58 1.30 5.61
CA PHE A 43 0.53 0.27 5.63
C PHE A 43 1.10 -1.14 5.83
N PHE A 44 2.22 -1.48 5.18
CA PHE A 44 2.89 -2.76 5.38
C PHE A 44 3.28 -2.95 6.86
N ASN A 45 3.95 -1.96 7.46
CA ASN A 45 4.39 -2.05 8.85
C ASN A 45 3.23 -2.17 9.83
N TYR A 46 2.19 -1.34 9.67
CA TYR A 46 1.04 -1.39 10.57
C TYR A 46 0.22 -2.66 10.38
N THR A 47 0.05 -3.15 9.15
CA THR A 47 -0.61 -4.45 8.91
C THR A 47 0.17 -5.58 9.58
N ASN A 48 1.50 -5.56 9.47
CA ASN A 48 2.36 -6.55 10.12
C ASN A 48 2.28 -6.47 11.65
N LEU A 49 2.19 -5.26 12.21
CA LEU A 49 1.98 -5.05 13.65
C LEU A 49 0.64 -5.63 14.13
N PHE A 50 -0.46 -5.30 13.44
CA PHE A 50 -1.79 -5.82 13.80
C PHE A 50 -1.87 -7.33 13.65
N TYR A 51 -1.31 -7.89 12.57
CA TYR A 51 -1.26 -9.33 12.40
C TYR A 51 -0.40 -9.99 13.49
N GLY A 52 0.75 -9.41 13.84
CA GLY A 52 1.61 -9.87 14.92
C GLY A 52 0.90 -9.95 16.27
N ALA A 53 -0.03 -9.03 16.54
CA ALA A 53 -0.84 -9.05 17.77
C ALA A 53 -1.84 -10.21 17.85
N ILE A 54 -2.19 -10.83 16.71
CA ILE A 54 -3.13 -11.96 16.66
C ILE A 54 -2.51 -13.26 16.16
N ALA A 55 -1.23 -13.27 15.82
CA ALA A 55 -0.55 -14.37 15.13
C ALA A 55 -0.61 -15.70 15.89
N GLU A 56 -0.64 -15.67 17.22
CA GLU A 56 -0.76 -16.89 18.05
C GLU A 56 -2.14 -17.57 17.90
N PHE A 57 -3.17 -16.84 17.50
CA PHE A 57 -4.53 -17.36 17.29
C PHE A 57 -4.77 -17.82 15.85
N CYS A 58 -3.99 -17.30 14.89
CA CYS A 58 -4.05 -17.69 13.49
C CYS A 58 -3.17 -18.93 13.26
N THR A 59 -3.70 -20.12 13.52
CA THR A 59 -2.96 -21.38 13.35
C THR A 59 -3.48 -22.20 12.17
N PRO A 60 -2.71 -23.15 11.62
CA PRO A 60 -3.22 -24.04 10.57
C PRO A 60 -4.44 -24.87 10.96
N GLN A 61 -4.68 -25.06 12.26
CA GLN A 61 -5.85 -25.76 12.77
C GLN A 61 -7.10 -24.86 12.78
N HIS A 62 -6.95 -23.59 13.18
CA HIS A 62 -8.06 -22.63 13.20
C HIS A 62 -8.35 -22.02 11.81
N CYS A 63 -7.29 -21.80 11.04
CA CYS A 63 -7.32 -21.14 9.74
C CYS A 63 -6.60 -22.02 8.69
N PRO A 64 -7.17 -23.20 8.35
CA PRO A 64 -6.54 -24.18 7.45
C PRO A 64 -6.45 -23.70 6.00
N VAL A 65 -7.19 -22.66 5.65
CA VAL A 65 -7.16 -21.97 4.35
C VAL A 65 -7.15 -20.47 4.58
N MET A 66 -6.42 -19.72 3.74
CA MET A 66 -6.52 -18.27 3.71
C MET A 66 -7.86 -17.85 3.09
N CYS A 67 -8.74 -17.24 3.88
CA CYS A 67 -10.06 -16.81 3.42
C CYS A 67 -10.52 -15.52 4.09
N ALA A 68 -11.57 -14.92 3.52
CA ALA A 68 -12.32 -13.81 4.07
C ALA A 68 -13.81 -14.21 4.11
N GLY A 69 -14.21 -14.83 5.22
CA GLY A 69 -15.55 -15.38 5.37
C GLY A 69 -15.79 -16.66 4.54
N PRO A 70 -17.04 -17.14 4.49
CA PRO A 70 -17.36 -18.45 3.91
C PRO A 70 -17.32 -18.50 2.37
N SER A 71 -17.40 -17.36 1.69
CA SER A 71 -17.54 -17.28 0.23
C SER A 71 -16.26 -16.88 -0.50
N THR A 72 -15.20 -16.51 0.22
CA THR A 72 -13.98 -15.97 -0.39
C THR A 72 -12.75 -16.71 0.10
N GLU A 73 -12.15 -17.52 -0.77
CA GLU A 73 -10.86 -18.16 -0.52
C GLU A 73 -9.76 -17.51 -1.36
N TYR A 74 -8.57 -17.36 -0.78
CA TYR A 74 -7.40 -16.81 -1.44
C TYR A 74 -6.36 -17.90 -1.69
N THR A 75 -5.80 -17.89 -2.90
CA THR A 75 -4.74 -18.82 -3.32
C THR A 75 -3.43 -18.10 -3.50
N TRP A 76 -2.32 -18.80 -3.26
CA TRP A 76 -0.96 -18.32 -3.51
C TRP A 76 -0.41 -18.85 -4.83
N THR A 77 0.42 -18.07 -5.52
CA THR A 77 1.15 -18.54 -6.71
C THR A 77 2.60 -18.81 -6.33
N ASP A 78 3.04 -20.05 -6.43
CA ASP A 78 4.41 -20.44 -6.08
C ASP A 78 5.44 -20.03 -7.16
N GLY A 79 6.73 -20.26 -6.88
CA GLY A 79 7.82 -19.97 -7.82
C GLY A 79 7.77 -20.78 -9.13
N GLN A 80 6.95 -21.84 -9.19
CA GLN A 80 6.68 -22.64 -10.40
C GLN A 80 5.41 -22.17 -11.12
N ARG A 81 4.85 -21.01 -10.73
CA ARG A 81 3.61 -20.42 -11.26
C ARG A 81 2.37 -21.30 -11.05
N ARG A 82 2.40 -22.19 -10.04
CA ARG A 82 1.26 -23.02 -9.67
C ARG A 82 0.43 -22.30 -8.60
N THR A 83 -0.88 -22.37 -8.76
CA THR A 83 -1.83 -21.82 -7.79
C THR A 83 -2.11 -22.87 -6.71
N ILE A 84 -1.79 -22.56 -5.46
CA ILE A 84 -1.92 -23.48 -4.31
C ILE A 84 -2.79 -22.88 -3.22
N LYS A 85 -3.50 -23.75 -2.49
CA LYS A 85 -4.19 -23.41 -1.24
C LYS A 85 -3.25 -23.70 -0.08
N ILE A 86 -3.09 -22.73 0.81
CA ILE A 86 -2.24 -22.84 1.99
C ILE A 86 -2.98 -22.27 3.21
N PRO A 87 -2.64 -22.69 4.42
CA PRO A 87 -3.17 -22.11 5.65
C PRO A 87 -2.95 -20.61 5.72
N ALA A 88 -3.87 -19.89 6.38
CA ALA A 88 -3.79 -18.45 6.55
C ALA A 88 -2.46 -17.95 7.14
N PRO A 89 -1.89 -18.56 8.22
CA PRO A 89 -0.62 -18.07 8.74
C PRO A 89 0.54 -18.19 7.75
N GLN A 90 0.59 -19.30 7.01
CA GLN A 90 1.59 -19.50 5.97
C GLN A 90 1.42 -18.52 4.81
N TYR A 91 0.17 -18.22 4.45
CA TYR A 91 -0.14 -17.21 3.42
C TYR A 91 0.35 -15.83 3.83
N VAL A 92 0.08 -15.42 5.07
CA VAL A 92 0.50 -14.11 5.59
C VAL A 92 2.02 -14.00 5.62
N ASP A 93 2.73 -15.03 6.07
CA ASP A 93 4.21 -15.05 6.04
C ASP A 93 4.75 -14.87 4.61
N TYR A 94 4.18 -15.58 3.63
CA TYR A 94 4.60 -15.46 2.23
C TYR A 94 4.30 -14.07 1.66
N VAL A 95 3.14 -13.51 1.97
CA VAL A 95 2.77 -12.15 1.56
C VAL A 95 3.71 -11.13 2.18
N MET A 96 3.94 -11.16 3.50
CA MET A 96 4.77 -10.17 4.17
C MET A 96 6.21 -10.23 3.68
N THR A 97 6.76 -11.43 3.48
CA THR A 97 8.08 -11.64 2.89
C THR A 97 8.14 -11.10 1.46
N TRP A 98 7.13 -11.38 0.64
CA TRP A 98 7.07 -10.90 -0.74
C TRP A 98 6.98 -9.37 -0.81
N ILE A 99 6.09 -8.74 -0.02
CA ILE A 99 5.96 -7.28 0.04
C ILE A 99 7.27 -6.64 0.49
N GLN A 100 7.91 -7.18 1.53
CA GLN A 100 9.18 -6.67 2.03
C GLN A 100 10.26 -6.70 0.95
N ASN A 101 10.37 -7.79 0.19
CA ASN A 101 11.33 -7.91 -0.91
C ASN A 101 11.04 -6.89 -2.02
N VAL A 102 9.76 -6.67 -2.36
CA VAL A 102 9.36 -5.69 -3.38
C VAL A 102 9.68 -4.26 -2.91
N LEU A 103 9.35 -3.91 -1.66
CA LEU A 103 9.61 -2.57 -1.09
C LEU A 103 11.11 -2.28 -0.95
N ASN A 104 11.94 -3.32 -0.79
CA ASN A 104 13.40 -3.20 -0.68
C ASN A 104 14.11 -3.20 -2.05
N ASP A 105 13.42 -3.52 -3.15
CA ASP A 105 14.02 -3.50 -4.47
C ASP A 105 14.17 -2.06 -4.97
N GLU A 106 15.39 -1.52 -4.93
CA GLU A 106 15.69 -0.16 -5.40
C GLU A 106 15.36 0.06 -6.89
N ASN A 107 15.19 -1.01 -7.68
CA ASN A 107 14.76 -0.89 -9.07
C ASN A 107 13.26 -0.61 -9.18
N VAL A 108 12.47 -0.95 -8.15
CA VAL A 108 11.02 -0.75 -8.09
C VAL A 108 10.65 0.43 -7.19
N PHE A 109 11.31 0.54 -6.04
CA PHE A 109 11.13 1.58 -5.02
C PHE A 109 12.46 2.30 -4.77
N PRO A 110 12.88 3.23 -5.66
CA PRO A 110 14.16 3.91 -5.52
C PRO A 110 14.21 4.81 -4.29
N THR A 111 15.27 4.69 -3.49
CA THR A 111 15.50 5.51 -2.28
C THR A 111 16.45 6.68 -2.52
N LYS A 112 17.24 6.63 -3.60
CA LYS A 112 18.26 7.63 -3.93
C LYS A 112 17.66 8.86 -4.60
N SER A 113 18.13 10.03 -4.18
CA SER A 113 17.79 11.30 -4.83
C SER A 113 18.25 11.30 -6.29
N GLY A 114 17.31 11.57 -7.20
CA GLY A 114 17.58 11.61 -8.65
C GLY A 114 17.29 10.32 -9.41
N SER A 115 17.03 9.20 -8.72
CA SER A 115 16.53 7.98 -9.38
C SER A 115 15.06 8.14 -9.79
N GLU A 116 14.72 7.67 -10.98
CA GLU A 116 13.36 7.63 -11.50
C GLU A 116 12.65 6.33 -11.11
N PHE A 117 11.34 6.40 -10.87
CA PHE A 117 10.52 5.21 -10.66
C PHE A 117 10.29 4.48 -11.99
N PRO A 118 10.35 3.15 -12.00
CA PRO A 118 10.15 2.39 -13.23
C PRO A 118 8.68 2.39 -13.67
N ARG A 119 8.41 1.89 -14.88
CA ARG A 119 7.04 1.77 -15.41
C ARG A 119 6.21 0.74 -14.64
N GLU A 120 6.90 -0.24 -14.07
CA GLU A 120 6.36 -1.36 -13.32
C GLU A 120 5.86 -0.96 -11.92
N PHE A 121 6.20 0.26 -11.46
CA PHE A 121 5.83 0.76 -10.13
C PHE A 121 4.32 0.62 -9.85
N GLN A 122 3.47 1.04 -10.80
CA GLN A 122 2.01 0.99 -10.64
C GLN A 122 1.53 -0.46 -10.42
N THR A 123 2.08 -1.40 -11.17
CA THR A 123 1.73 -2.83 -11.04
C THR A 123 2.21 -3.39 -9.71
N ALA A 124 3.42 -3.03 -9.28
CA ALA A 124 3.98 -3.47 -8.02
C ALA A 124 3.16 -2.97 -6.82
N ILE A 125 2.86 -1.67 -6.75
CA ILE A 125 2.09 -1.10 -5.64
C ILE A 125 0.64 -1.61 -5.60
N ARG A 126 -0.01 -1.83 -6.76
CA ARG A 126 -1.31 -2.52 -6.83
C ARG A 126 -1.23 -3.94 -6.27
N GLY A 127 -0.15 -4.67 -6.56
CA GLY A 127 0.11 -5.98 -6.00
C GLY A 127 0.22 -5.96 -4.48
N ILE A 128 0.97 -4.99 -3.93
CA ILE A 128 1.11 -4.79 -2.47
C ILE A 128 -0.26 -4.53 -1.84
N PHE A 129 -1.00 -3.54 -2.32
CA PHE A 129 -2.29 -3.17 -1.75
C PHE A 129 -3.31 -4.31 -1.84
N LYS A 130 -3.36 -5.01 -2.97
CA LYS A 130 -4.21 -6.20 -3.11
C LYS A 130 -3.90 -7.25 -2.03
N GLN A 131 -2.62 -7.52 -1.75
CA GLN A 131 -2.25 -8.52 -0.76
C GLN A 131 -2.51 -8.04 0.68
N LEU A 132 -2.21 -6.78 1.00
CA LEU A 132 -2.53 -6.19 2.30
C LEU A 132 -4.04 -6.20 2.57
N PHE A 133 -4.86 -5.90 1.57
CA PHE A 133 -6.32 -5.97 1.69
C PHE A 133 -6.80 -7.37 2.10
N ARG A 134 -6.21 -8.44 1.53
CA ARG A 134 -6.57 -9.82 1.89
C ARG A 134 -6.27 -10.12 3.36
N ILE A 135 -5.19 -9.56 3.90
CA ILE A 135 -4.83 -9.70 5.31
C ILE A 135 -5.80 -8.93 6.20
N PHE A 136 -6.16 -7.69 5.84
CA PHE A 136 -7.23 -6.96 6.53
C PHE A 136 -8.53 -7.76 6.55
N ALA A 137 -8.99 -8.22 5.39
CA ALA A 137 -10.22 -8.99 5.28
C ALA A 137 -10.19 -10.24 6.17
N HIS A 138 -9.06 -10.96 6.17
CA HIS A 138 -8.89 -12.12 7.04
C HIS A 138 -8.97 -11.76 8.54
N ILE A 139 -8.28 -10.70 8.97
CA ILE A 139 -8.32 -10.21 10.36
C ILE A 139 -9.76 -9.86 10.77
N TYR A 140 -10.48 -9.09 9.93
CA TYR A 140 -11.86 -8.69 10.22
C TYR A 140 -12.82 -9.88 10.34
N HIS A 141 -12.69 -10.88 9.47
CA HIS A 141 -13.59 -12.03 9.48
C HIS A 141 -13.28 -13.06 10.58
N HIS A 142 -12.01 -13.23 10.96
CA HIS A 142 -11.60 -14.38 11.78
C HIS A 142 -10.98 -14.00 13.13
N HIS A 143 -10.50 -12.77 13.30
CA HIS A 143 -9.71 -12.37 14.47
C HIS A 143 -10.12 -11.03 15.09
N TYR A 144 -11.22 -10.42 14.62
CA TYR A 144 -11.69 -9.13 15.14
C TYR A 144 -12.07 -9.22 16.62
N ASP A 145 -12.57 -10.37 17.07
CA ASP A 145 -12.86 -10.65 18.49
C ASP A 145 -11.59 -10.52 19.36
N LYS A 146 -10.43 -10.98 18.86
CA LYS A 146 -9.16 -10.84 19.57
C LYS A 146 -8.74 -9.39 19.73
N LEU A 147 -8.98 -8.57 18.71
CA LEU A 147 -8.68 -7.13 18.75
C LEU A 147 -9.63 -6.37 19.69
N LEU A 148 -10.89 -6.78 19.78
CA LEU A 148 -11.83 -6.25 20.79
C LEU A 148 -11.35 -6.53 22.21
N HIS A 149 -10.84 -7.74 22.48
CA HIS A 149 -10.33 -8.10 23.81
C HIS A 149 -9.16 -7.23 24.28
N VAL A 150 -8.34 -6.73 23.35
CA VAL A 150 -7.21 -5.82 23.66
C VAL A 150 -7.52 -4.35 23.39
N SER A 151 -8.78 -4.01 23.09
CA SER A 151 -9.24 -2.64 22.80
C SER A 151 -8.45 -1.95 21.66
N ALA A 152 -8.04 -2.73 20.66
CA ALA A 152 -7.24 -2.26 19.52
C ALA A 152 -8.07 -2.05 18.23
N GLU A 153 -9.35 -2.41 18.25
CA GLU A 153 -10.24 -2.37 17.08
C GLU A 153 -10.38 -0.97 16.48
N GLY A 154 -10.42 0.08 17.32
CA GLY A 154 -10.51 1.46 16.84
C GLY A 154 -9.30 1.88 16.00
N HIS A 155 -8.11 1.40 16.37
CA HIS A 155 -6.87 1.65 15.65
C HIS A 155 -6.86 0.90 14.32
N LEU A 156 -7.30 -0.37 14.30
CA LEU A 156 -7.44 -1.14 13.06
C LEU A 156 -8.44 -0.46 12.11
N ASN A 157 -9.60 -0.04 12.63
CA ASN A 157 -10.64 0.61 11.84
C ASN A 157 -10.16 1.92 11.21
N THR A 158 -9.39 2.73 11.95
CA THR A 158 -8.81 3.97 11.42
C THR A 158 -7.76 3.69 10.35
N LEU A 159 -6.92 2.67 10.55
CA LEU A 159 -5.94 2.25 9.56
C LEU A 159 -6.62 1.74 8.28
N PHE A 160 -7.64 0.89 8.42
CA PHE A 160 -8.37 0.32 7.30
C PHE A 160 -9.17 1.38 6.53
N ALA A 161 -9.79 2.33 7.25
CA ALA A 161 -10.41 3.52 6.69
C ALA A 161 -9.43 4.28 5.76
N HIS A 162 -8.27 4.65 6.31
CA HIS A 162 -7.23 5.32 5.53
C HIS A 162 -6.77 4.46 4.34
N PHE A 163 -6.61 3.15 4.53
CA PHE A 163 -6.24 2.22 3.47
C PHE A 163 -7.24 2.25 2.30
N ILE A 164 -8.54 2.21 2.58
CA ILE A 164 -9.59 2.24 1.54
C ILE A 164 -9.62 3.58 0.82
N CYS A 165 -9.55 4.71 1.54
CA CYS A 165 -9.50 6.04 0.91
C CYS A 165 -8.28 6.16 -0.01
N PHE A 166 -7.11 5.77 0.48
CA PHE A 166 -5.87 5.81 -0.29
C PHE A 166 -5.91 4.88 -1.50
N ALA A 167 -6.42 3.67 -1.32
CA ALA A 167 -6.54 2.70 -2.41
C ALA A 167 -7.47 3.19 -3.53
N ARG A 168 -8.53 3.93 -3.19
CA ARG A 168 -9.47 4.50 -4.16
C ARG A 168 -8.87 5.69 -4.91
N GLU A 169 -8.25 6.62 -4.18
CA GLU A 169 -7.63 7.82 -4.76
C GLU A 169 -6.62 7.47 -5.86
N PHE A 170 -5.84 6.40 -5.65
CA PHE A 170 -4.76 6.00 -6.56
C PHE A 170 -5.04 4.74 -7.41
N ASP A 171 -6.29 4.27 -7.46
CA ASP A 171 -6.72 3.05 -8.17
C ASP A 171 -5.84 1.82 -7.87
N LEU A 172 -5.68 1.51 -6.59
CA LEU A 172 -4.75 0.48 -6.11
C LEU A 172 -5.39 -0.89 -5.90
N VAL A 173 -6.71 -0.95 -5.74
CA VAL A 173 -7.44 -2.20 -5.49
C VAL A 173 -8.71 -2.25 -6.34
N ASP A 174 -8.85 -3.32 -7.11
CA ASP A 174 -10.03 -3.53 -7.95
C ASP A 174 -11.29 -3.75 -7.10
N ARG A 175 -12.44 -3.24 -7.57
CA ARG A 175 -13.75 -3.45 -6.91
C ARG A 175 -14.07 -4.92 -6.60
N LYS A 176 -13.66 -5.84 -7.47
CA LYS A 176 -13.86 -7.29 -7.27
C LYS A 176 -13.09 -7.83 -6.07
N GLU A 177 -11.91 -7.28 -5.77
CA GLU A 177 -11.12 -7.70 -4.62
C GLU A 177 -11.71 -7.14 -3.34
N ILE A 178 -12.38 -5.97 -3.40
CA ILE A 178 -13.05 -5.32 -2.26
C ILE A 178 -14.35 -6.03 -1.86
N ALA A 179 -14.97 -6.78 -2.77
CA ALA A 179 -16.27 -7.43 -2.59
C ALA A 179 -16.48 -8.14 -1.23
N PRO A 180 -15.51 -8.88 -0.66
CA PRO A 180 -15.68 -9.58 0.62
C PRO A 180 -15.97 -8.64 1.80
N MET A 181 -15.54 -7.37 1.72
CA MET A 181 -15.73 -6.37 2.76
C MET A 181 -16.66 -5.23 2.32
N ALA A 182 -17.38 -5.38 1.21
CA ALA A 182 -18.16 -4.29 0.62
C ALA A 182 -19.23 -3.72 1.58
N GLU A 183 -19.92 -4.59 2.31
CA GLU A 183 -20.95 -4.17 3.27
C GLU A 183 -20.34 -3.36 4.43
N PHE A 184 -19.23 -3.84 5.00
CA PHE A 184 -18.54 -3.14 6.08
C PHE A 184 -17.97 -1.78 5.62
N ILE A 185 -17.43 -1.72 4.41
CA ILE A 185 -16.94 -0.46 3.83
C ILE A 185 -18.10 0.53 3.63
N ALA A 186 -19.26 0.07 3.17
CA ALA A 186 -20.44 0.91 3.03
C ALA A 186 -20.93 1.45 4.39
N GLU A 187 -20.79 0.68 5.47
CA GLU A 187 -21.10 1.14 6.84
C GLU A 187 -20.10 2.20 7.33
N LEU A 188 -18.81 2.02 7.06
CA LEU A 188 -17.78 3.01 7.40
C LEU A 188 -18.02 4.36 6.68
N GLU A 189 -18.50 4.34 5.45
CA GLU A 189 -18.89 5.53 4.68
C GLU A 189 -20.11 6.23 5.29
N GLN A 190 -21.15 5.46 5.65
CA GLN A 190 -22.37 6.02 6.25
C GLN A 190 -22.11 6.69 7.60
N THR A 191 -21.11 6.21 8.34
CA THR A 191 -20.73 6.75 9.65
C THR A 191 -19.74 7.94 9.57
N GLN A 192 -19.44 8.45 8.36
CA GLN A 192 -18.42 9.48 8.09
C GLN A 192 -17.03 9.14 8.64
N ARG A 193 -16.70 7.85 8.71
CA ARG A 193 -15.37 7.38 9.11
C ARG A 193 -14.44 7.19 7.91
N ILE A 194 -15.00 7.22 6.70
CA ILE A 194 -14.36 7.41 5.38
C ILE A 194 -15.33 8.10 4.43
#